data_AF-A0A562PX86-F1
#
_entry.id   AF-A0A562PX86-F1
#
_cell.length_a   1.000
_cell.length_b   1.000
_cell.length_c   1.000
_cell.angle_alpha   90.00
_cell.angle_beta   90.00
_cell.angle_gamma   90.00
#
_symmetry.space_group_name_H-M   'P 1'
#
loop_
_entity.id
_entity.type
_entity.pdbx_description
1 polymer ?
#
loop_
_entity_poly.entity_id
_entity_poly.type
_entity_poly.pdbx_seq_one_letter_code
_entity_poly.pdbx_strand_id
1 'polypeptide(L)' 'MALPTVEAALALDGKIFAMLTPEEKRLLHFYRAHGRKYGVSASIINKADPDDLARARTEAQAEEIMRRANSIVSVVRS' A
#
# COMPACT_ATOMS: atom_id res chain seq x y z
N MET A 1 -16.92 10.67 -11.70
CA MET A 1 -15.48 10.38 -11.89
C MET A 1 -14.69 11.44 -11.14
N ALA A 2 -14.16 11.11 -9.96
CA ALA A 2 -13.28 12.03 -9.23
C ALA A 2 -11.89 11.98 -9.87
N LEU A 3 -11.33 13.14 -10.20
CA LEU A 3 -9.95 13.24 -10.68
C LEU A 3 -9.01 12.67 -9.61
N PRO A 4 -7.97 11.90 -9.98
CA PRO A 4 -6.93 11.50 -9.05
C PRO A 4 -6.19 12.77 -8.59
N THR A 5 -6.62 13.33 -7.46
CA THR A 5 -6.01 14.52 -6.85
C THR A 5 -4.92 14.09 -5.89
N VAL A 6 -3.93 14.96 -5.72
CA VAL A 6 -2.82 14.76 -4.77
C VAL A 6 -3.35 14.58 -3.35
N GLU A 7 -4.43 15.26 -2.99
CA GLU A 7 -5.11 15.10 -1.69
C GLU A 7 -5.65 13.69 -1.49
N ALA A 8 -6.25 13.08 -2.52
CA ALA A 8 -6.74 11.71 -2.45
C ALA A 8 -5.57 10.71 -2.30
N ALA A 9 -4.41 11.01 -2.89
CA ALA A 9 -3.20 10.21 -2.70
C ALA A 9 -2.65 10.33 -1.27
N LEU A 10 -2.60 11.54 -0.73
CA LEU A 10 -2.17 11.80 0.65
C LEU A 10 -3.12 11.17 1.67
N ALA A 11 -4.42 11.06 1.35
CA ALA A 11 -5.40 10.34 2.17
C ALA A 11 -5.19 8.81 2.19
N LEU A 12 -4.28 8.27 1.35
CA LEU A 12 -3.82 6.88 1.42
C LEU A 12 -2.65 6.71 2.39
N ASP A 13 -1.96 7.77 2.78
CA ASP A 13 -0.88 7.70 3.75
C ASP A 13 -1.39 7.15 5.09
N GLY A 14 -0.70 6.16 5.64
CA GLY A 14 -1.09 5.48 6.88
C GLY A 14 -2.18 4.41 6.72
N LYS A 15 -2.82 4.27 5.54
CA LYS A 15 -3.83 3.22 5.33
C LYS A 15 -3.21 1.84 5.15
N ILE A 16 -3.94 0.82 5.59
CA ILE A 16 -3.58 -0.58 5.36
C ILE A 16 -3.87 -0.93 3.90
N PHE A 17 -2.84 -1.33 3.16
CA PHE A 17 -2.92 -1.71 1.74
C PHE A 17 -3.98 -2.79 1.48
N ALA A 18 -4.11 -3.75 2.40
CA ALA A 18 -5.12 -4.82 2.32
C ALA A 18 -6.56 -4.30 2.43
N MET A 19 -6.78 -3.17 3.10
CA MET A 19 -8.10 -2.54 3.27
C MET A 19 -8.42 -1.50 2.20
N LEU A 20 -7.51 -1.26 1.25
CA LEU A 20 -7.78 -0.34 0.15
C LEU A 20 -8.84 -0.90 -0.79
N THR A 21 -9.79 -0.03 -1.16
CA THR A 21 -10.75 -0.28 -2.22
C THR A 21 -10.05 -0.40 -3.59
N PRO A 22 -10.73 -0.98 -4.60
CA PRO A 22 -10.17 -1.09 -5.95
C PRO A 22 -9.79 0.27 -6.56
N GLU A 23 -10.51 1.33 -6.23
CA GLU A 23 -10.21 2.70 -6.68
C GLU A 23 -8.95 3.25 -6.01
N GLU A 24 -8.81 3.08 -4.71
CA GLU A 24 -7.62 3.50 -3.97
C GLU A 24 -6.37 2.74 -4.40
N LYS A 25 -6.50 1.45 -4.72
CA LYS A 25 -5.40 0.66 -5.31
C LYS A 25 -4.98 1.23 -6.66
N ARG A 26 -5.92 1.58 -7.53
CA ARG A 26 -5.60 2.22 -8.82
C ARG A 26 -4.89 3.55 -8.61
N LEU A 27 -5.35 4.35 -7.65
CA LEU A 27 -4.74 5.63 -7.29
C LEU A 27 -3.30 5.44 -6.79
N LEU A 28 -3.09 4.49 -5.88
CA LEU A 28 -1.76 4.16 -5.35
C LEU A 28 -0.80 3.69 -6.45
N HIS A 29 -1.26 2.80 -7.34
CA HIS A 29 -0.45 2.33 -8.47
C HIS A 29 -0.09 3.48 -9.42
N PHE A 30 -1.04 4.38 -9.69
CA PHE A 30 -0.80 5.56 -10.51
C PHE A 30 0.27 6.46 -9.89
N TYR A 31 0.17 6.79 -8.60
CA TYR A 31 1.17 7.65 -7.93
C TYR A 31 2.50 6.93 -7.70
N ARG A 32 2.55 5.60 -7.58
CA ARG A 32 3.83 4.85 -7.63
C ARG A 32 4.54 5.01 -8.96
N ALA A 33 3.81 4.96 -10.08
CA ALA A 33 4.39 5.02 -11.41
C ALA A 33 4.66 6.46 -11.89
N HIS A 34 3.79 7.40 -11.51
CA HIS A 34 3.77 8.76 -12.07
C HIS A 34 3.83 9.87 -11.03
N GLY A 35 3.85 9.54 -9.74
CA GLY A 35 3.80 10.53 -8.65
C GLY A 35 4.98 11.50 -8.64
N ARG A 36 6.16 11.09 -9.15
CA ARG A 36 7.32 11.98 -9.31
C ARG A 36 7.01 13.23 -10.13
N LYS A 37 6.08 13.15 -11.09
CA LYS A 37 5.64 14.30 -11.91
C LYS A 37 4.77 15.29 -11.12
N TYR A 38 4.16 14.83 -10.03
CA TYR A 38 3.24 15.60 -9.19
C TYR A 38 3.86 15.99 -7.83
N GLY A 39 5.16 15.71 -7.61
CA GLY A 39 5.80 15.90 -6.31
C GLY A 39 5.21 14.98 -5.23
N VAL A 40 4.81 13.75 -5.60
CA VAL A 40 4.25 12.75 -4.69
C VAL A 40 5.04 11.46 -4.83
N SER A 41 5.56 10.93 -3.73
CA SER A 41 6.20 9.63 -3.68
C SER A 41 5.31 8.69 -2.89
N ALA A 42 4.76 7.67 -3.57
CA ALA A 42 3.96 6.64 -2.94
C ALA A 42 4.76 5.34 -2.83
N SER A 43 4.79 4.75 -1.64
CA SER A 43 5.49 3.51 -1.33
C SER A 43 4.60 2.59 -0.50
N ILE A 44 4.80 1.28 -0.63
CA ILE A 44 4.15 0.29 0.23
C ILE A 44 5.21 -0.17 1.22
N ILE A 45 5.05 0.21 2.48
CA ILE A 45 5.88 -0.31 3.56
C ILE A 45 5.34 -1.69 3.88
N ASN A 46 5.99 -2.71 3.35
CA ASN A 46 5.67 -4.09 3.69
C ASN A 46 5.99 -4.29 5.17
N LYS A 47 4.96 -4.49 5.99
CA LYS A 47 5.08 -4.82 7.41
C LYS A 47 4.92 -6.31 7.67
N ALA A 48 4.94 -7.14 6.62
CA ALA A 48 5.11 -8.58 6.79
C ALA A 48 6.46 -8.78 7.45
N ASP A 49 6.44 -9.10 8.74
CA ASP A 49 7.64 -9.45 9.45
C ASP A 49 8.19 -10.72 8.77
N PRO A 50 9.39 -10.67 8.17
CA PRO A 50 9.97 -11.85 7.52
C PRO A 50 10.12 -13.01 8.52
N ASP A 51 10.21 -12.74 9.83
CA ASP A 51 10.19 -13.78 10.86
C ASP A 51 8.79 -14.40 11.05
N ASP A 52 7.69 -13.66 10.84
CA ASP A 52 6.35 -14.25 10.82
C ASP A 52 6.12 -15.09 9.58
N LEU A 53 6.63 -14.64 8.43
CA LEU A 53 6.59 -15.43 7.19
C LEU A 53 7.41 -16.71 7.32
N ALA A 54 8.58 -16.65 7.97
CA ALA A 54 9.43 -17.81 8.25
C ALA A 54 8.83 -18.76 9.30
N ARG A 55 7.94 -18.27 10.17
CA ARG A 55 7.19 -19.08 11.13
C ARG A 55 5.95 -19.75 10.54
N ALA A 56 5.53 -19.38 9.33
CA ALA A 56 4.43 -20.02 8.64
C ALA A 56 4.77 -21.48 8.34
N ARG A 57 3.99 -22.41 8.90
CA ARG A 57 4.21 -23.85 8.70
C ARG A 57 3.44 -24.42 7.51
N THR A 58 2.53 -23.64 6.93
CA THR A 58 1.72 -24.02 5.78
C THR A 58 1.55 -22.83 4.83
N GLU A 59 1.34 -23.10 3.53
CA GLU A 59 1.10 -22.06 2.52
C GLU A 59 -0.11 -21.19 2.86
N ALA A 60 -1.19 -21.76 3.40
CA ALA A 60 -2.36 -21.00 3.84
C ALA A 60 -2.04 -20.05 5.00
N GLN A 61 -1.11 -20.42 5.89
CA GLN A 61 -0.65 -19.55 6.97
C GLN A 61 0.25 -18.44 6.42
N ALA A 62 1.12 -18.76 5.46
CA ALA A 62 1.94 -17.77 4.79
C ALA A 62 1.06 -16.76 4.03
N GLU A 63 0.03 -17.22 3.33
CA GLU A 63 -0.97 -16.37 2.69
C GLU A 63 -1.73 -15.50 3.70
N GLU A 64 -2.19 -16.07 4.82
CA GLU A 64 -2.90 -15.32 5.86
C GLU A 64 -1.98 -14.28 6.52
N ILE A 65 -0.70 -14.59 6.72
CA ILE A 65 0.31 -13.67 7.27
C ILE A 65 0.63 -12.57 6.24
N MET A 66 0.80 -12.90 4.96
CA MET A 66 0.93 -11.90 3.89
C MET A 66 -0.33 -11.03 3.78
N ARG A 67 -1.51 -11.60 4.01
CA ARG A 67 -2.81 -10.89 4.01
C ARG A 67 -2.94 -9.98 5.24
N ARG A 68 -2.44 -10.44 6.40
CA ARG A 68 -2.45 -9.74 7.71
C ARG A 68 -1.28 -8.82 7.95
N ALA A 69 -0.26 -8.85 7.10
CA ALA A 69 0.95 -8.07 7.18
C ALA A 69 0.72 -6.55 7.35
N ASN A 70 -0.53 -6.07 7.20
CA ASN A 70 -0.92 -4.70 7.45
C ASN A 70 0.02 -3.73 6.74
N SER A 71 0.48 -4.10 5.54
CA SER A 71 1.42 -3.30 4.76
C SER A 71 0.84 -1.90 4.64
N ILE A 72 1.57 -0.93 5.17
CA ILE A 72 1.07 0.43 5.29
C ILE A 72 1.45 1.16 4.02
N VAL A 73 0.48 1.85 3.46
CA VAL A 73 0.72 2.76 2.35
C VAL A 73 1.33 4.02 2.93
N SER A 74 2.50 4.39 2.42
CA SER A 74 3.15 5.65 2.75
C SER A 74 3.14 6.54 1.53
N VAL A 75 2.57 7.72 1.66
CA VAL A 75 2.53 8.74 0.61
C VAL A 75 3.12 10.02 1.16
N VAL A 76 4.28 10.40 0.63
CA VAL A 76 4.97 11.64 1.01
C VAL A 76 4.93 12.62 -0.15
N ARG A 77 4.71 13.89 0.15
CA ARG A 77 4.87 14.98 -0.83
C ARG A 77 6.34 15.38 -0.86
N SER A 78 6.96 15.37 -2.04
CA SER A 78 8.37 15.76 -2.29
C SER A 78 8.46 17.03 -3.09
#